data_AF-A0A934W204-F1
#
_entry.id   AF-A0A934W204-F1
#
_cell.length_a   1.000
_cell.length_b   1.000
_cell.length_c   1.000
_cell.angle_alpha   90.00
_cell.angle_beta   90.00
_cell.angle_gamma   90.00
#
_symmetry.space_group_name_H-M   'P 1'
#
loop_
_entity.id
_entity.type
_entity.pdbx_description
1 polymer ?
#
loop_
_entity_poly.entity_id
_entity_poly.type
_entity_poly.pdbx_seq_one_letter_code
_entity_poly.pdbx_strand_id
1 'polypeptide(L)'
;MSVALDKRPVPKSLVGLVFVLFWVIAILLWSFSHLLPTMGGRGFMVDIGIVLASIALATPSLGTLRELRTAAIMGIVAIALFAIGDLAQITVMVYALRVLVPFLALMTPVYKLLSFRVFA
;
A
#
# COMPACT_ATOMS: atom_id res chain seq x y z
N MET A 1 18.68 16.34 10.28
CA MET A 1 18.27 16.61 8.88
C MET A 1 16.83 16.19 8.54
N SER A 2 16.04 15.63 9.47
CA SER A 2 14.68 15.10 9.17
C SER A 2 13.53 16.11 9.29
N VAL A 3 13.75 17.30 9.87
CA VAL A 3 12.69 18.29 10.15
C VAL A 3 12.19 19.02 8.88
N ALA A 4 13.01 19.12 7.83
CA ALA A 4 12.70 19.92 6.64
C ALA A 4 11.78 19.23 5.61
N LEU A 5 11.57 17.91 5.70
CA LEU A 5 10.65 17.16 4.84
C LEU A 5 9.23 17.09 5.39
N ASP A 6 9.04 17.44 6.66
CA ASP A 6 7.81 17.22 7.42
C ASP A 6 6.61 18.04 6.89
N LYS A 7 6.87 19.16 6.21
CA LYS A 7 5.83 20.08 5.74
C LYS A 7 5.80 20.31 4.23
N ARG A 8 6.67 19.64 3.46
CA ARG A 8 6.70 19.85 2.02
C ARG A 8 5.46 19.22 1.37
N PRO A 9 4.63 19.98 0.66
CA PRO A 9 3.47 19.43 -0.02
C PRO A 9 3.91 18.46 -1.12
N VAL A 10 3.12 17.42 -1.34
CA VAL A 10 3.38 16.49 -2.45
C VAL A 10 3.04 17.20 -3.77
N PRO A 11 3.95 17.24 -4.76
CA PRO A 11 3.64 17.77 -6.09
C PRO A 11 2.48 16.97 -6.72
N LYS A 12 1.51 17.67 -7.33
CA LYS A 12 0.36 17.01 -7.98
C LYS A 12 0.78 16.02 -9.08
N SER A 13 1.85 16.32 -9.81
CA SER A 13 2.43 15.42 -10.81
C SER A 13 2.94 14.11 -10.18
N LEU A 14 3.54 14.19 -9.00
CA LEU A 14 4.03 13.02 -8.27
C LEU A 14 2.86 12.16 -7.76
N VAL A 15 1.80 12.80 -7.25
CA VAL A 15 0.56 12.09 -6.84
C VAL A 15 -0.02 11.28 -8.00
N GLY A 16 -0.20 11.92 -9.16
CA GLY A 16 -0.72 11.25 -10.36
C GLY A 16 0.20 10.12 -10.85
N LEU A 17 1.51 10.36 -10.85
CA LEU A 17 2.50 9.35 -11.23
C LEU A 17 2.44 8.12 -10.33
N VAL A 18 2.47 8.32 -9.00
CA VAL A 18 2.40 7.22 -8.02
C VAL A 18 1.09 6.45 -8.16
N PHE A 19 -0.03 7.17 -8.29
CA PHE A 19 -1.34 6.56 -8.48
C PHE A 19 -1.36 5.63 -9.70
N VAL A 20 -0.99 6.14 -10.87
CA VAL A 20 -1.03 5.37 -12.12
C VAL A 20 -0.01 4.22 -12.09
N LEU A 21 1.24 4.51 -11.71
CA LEU A 21 2.31 3.53 -11.73
C LEU A 21 2.00 2.32 -10.84
N PHE A 22 1.52 2.56 -9.62
CA PHE A 22 1.25 1.48 -8.67
C PHE A 22 0.03 0.66 -9.09
N TRP A 23 -1.00 1.28 -9.67
CA TRP A 23 -2.11 0.55 -10.28
C TRP A 23 -1.70 -0.30 -11.46
N VAL A 24 -0.87 0.24 -12.37
CA VAL A 24 -0.34 -0.51 -13.52
C VAL A 24 0.43 -1.73 -13.03
N ILE A 25 1.33 -1.56 -12.05
CA ILE A 25 2.08 -2.69 -11.48
C ILE A 25 1.13 -3.69 -10.83
N ALA A 26 0.14 -3.25 -10.04
CA ALA A 26 -0.84 -4.14 -9.41
C ALA A 26 -1.62 -4.98 -10.44
N ILE A 27 -2.10 -4.35 -11.52
CA ILE A 27 -2.81 -5.04 -12.60
C ILE A 27 -1.90 -6.06 -13.29
N LEU A 28 -0.64 -5.71 -13.55
CA LEU A 28 0.33 -6.65 -14.13
C LEU A 28 0.57 -7.84 -13.18
N LEU A 29 0.72 -7.58 -11.88
CA LEU A 29 0.92 -8.64 -10.89
C LEU A 29 -0.27 -9.61 -10.83
N TRP A 30 -1.50 -9.10 -10.84
CA TRP A 30 -2.70 -9.93 -10.88
C TRP A 30 -2.81 -10.72 -12.18
N SER A 31 -2.56 -10.06 -13.31
CA SER A 31 -2.64 -10.67 -14.64
C SER A 31 -1.62 -11.78 -14.82
N PHE A 32 -0.40 -11.62 -14.33
CA PHE A 32 0.68 -12.59 -14.47
C PHE A 32 0.79 -13.59 -13.31
N SER A 33 0.00 -13.43 -12.25
CA SER A 33 0.06 -14.31 -11.07
C SER A 33 -0.03 -15.79 -11.44
N HIS A 34 -0.93 -16.16 -12.36
CA HIS A 34 -1.14 -17.54 -12.83
C HIS A 34 0.10 -18.22 -13.45
N LEU A 35 1.09 -17.43 -13.89
CA LEU A 35 2.35 -17.95 -14.46
C LEU A 35 3.26 -18.56 -13.39
N LEU A 36 3.05 -18.28 -12.10
CA LEU A 36 3.85 -18.87 -11.03
C LEU A 36 3.51 -20.35 -10.81
N PRO A 37 4.51 -21.21 -10.54
CA PRO A 37 4.31 -22.66 -10.43
C PRO A 37 3.66 -23.09 -9.11
N THR A 38 3.80 -22.30 -8.04
CA THR A 38 3.29 -22.64 -6.69
C THR A 38 2.08 -21.80 -6.33
N MET A 39 1.09 -22.41 -5.65
CA MET A 39 -0.11 -21.70 -5.20
C MET A 39 0.21 -20.56 -4.21
N GLY A 40 1.18 -20.76 -3.31
CA GLY A 40 1.65 -19.72 -2.39
C GLY A 40 2.26 -18.52 -3.12
N GLY A 41 3.11 -18.77 -4.11
CA GLY A 41 3.70 -17.71 -4.95
C GLY A 41 2.63 -16.90 -5.68
N ARG A 42 1.61 -17.56 -6.24
CA ARG A 42 0.45 -16.89 -6.88
C ARG A 42 -0.26 -15.97 -5.90
N GLY A 43 -0.56 -16.47 -4.70
CA GLY A 43 -1.22 -15.71 -3.63
C GLY A 43 -0.40 -14.49 -3.21
N PHE A 44 0.89 -14.68 -2.91
CA PHE A 44 1.78 -13.60 -2.50
C PHE A 44 1.93 -12.51 -3.59
N MET A 45 1.99 -12.90 -4.86
CA MET A 45 2.03 -11.94 -5.97
C MET A 45 0.75 -11.08 -6.04
N VAL A 46 -0.42 -11.69 -5.78
CA VAL A 46 -1.69 -10.97 -5.67
C VAL A 46 -1.69 -10.02 -4.47
N ASP A 47 -1.15 -10.46 -3.33
CA ASP A 47 -1.06 -9.67 -2.09
C ASP A 47 -0.18 -8.42 -2.26
N ILE A 48 0.94 -8.53 -2.97
CA ILE A 48 1.76 -7.35 -3.35
C ILE A 48 0.92 -6.38 -4.19
N GLY A 49 0.16 -6.88 -5.17
CA GLY A 49 -0.73 -6.04 -5.98
C GLY A 49 -1.78 -5.31 -5.13
N ILE A 50 -2.35 -5.97 -4.12
CA ILE A 50 -3.28 -5.35 -3.17
C ILE A 50 -2.62 -4.19 -2.42
N VAL A 51 -1.40 -4.38 -1.93
CA VAL A 51 -0.65 -3.33 -1.21
C VAL A 51 -0.40 -2.13 -2.12
N LEU A 52 0.08 -2.35 -3.34
CA LEU A 52 0.38 -1.28 -4.29
C LEU A 52 -0.88 -0.50 -4.69
N ALA A 53 -1.96 -1.20 -5.03
CA ALA A 53 -3.24 -0.57 -5.35
C ALA A 53 -3.78 0.24 -4.15
N SER A 54 -3.60 -0.25 -2.93
CA SER A 54 -4.02 0.43 -1.71
C SER A 54 -3.21 1.72 -1.46
N ILE A 55 -1.89 1.70 -1.66
CA ILE A 55 -1.06 2.92 -1.56
C ILE A 55 -1.47 3.91 -2.66
N ALA A 56 -1.68 3.43 -3.89
CA ALA A 56 -2.14 4.26 -4.99
C ALA A 56 -3.43 4.99 -4.62
N LEU A 57 -4.42 4.25 -4.11
CA LEU A 57 -5.71 4.79 -3.67
C LEU A 57 -5.58 5.84 -2.55
N ALA A 58 -4.67 5.62 -1.59
CA ALA A 58 -4.43 6.54 -0.50
C ALA A 58 -3.72 7.84 -0.94
N THR A 59 -2.87 7.76 -1.97
CA THR A 59 -1.94 8.83 -2.38
C THR A 59 -2.61 10.19 -2.62
N PRO A 60 -3.75 10.32 -3.34
CA PRO A 60 -4.41 11.62 -3.54
C PRO A 60 -4.88 12.31 -2.25
N SER A 61 -5.07 11.53 -1.19
CA SER A 61 -5.49 12.03 0.11
C SER A 61 -4.31 12.53 0.96
N LEU A 62 -3.08 12.14 0.65
CA LEU A 62 -1.88 12.54 1.39
C LEU A 62 -1.51 14.00 1.09
N GLY A 63 -1.27 14.79 2.12
CA GLY A 63 -0.95 16.22 2.03
C GLY A 63 0.55 16.50 1.95
N THR A 64 1.39 15.63 2.53
CA THR A 64 2.83 15.89 2.70
C THR A 64 3.71 14.76 2.15
N LEU A 65 4.95 15.09 1.79
CA LEU A 65 5.94 14.08 1.40
C LEU A 65 6.26 13.10 2.53
N ARG A 66 6.12 13.53 3.79
CA ARG A 66 6.25 12.65 4.96
C ARG A 66 5.15 11.60 4.97
N GLU A 67 3.89 11.99 4.80
CA GLU A 67 2.77 11.05 4.73
C GLU A 67 2.94 10.06 3.58
N LEU A 68 3.38 10.52 2.40
CA LEU A 68 3.69 9.64 1.27
C LEU A 68 4.80 8.63 1.61
N ARG A 69 5.86 9.08 2.27
CA ARG A 69 6.95 8.20 2.72
C ARG A 69 6.47 7.20 3.76
N THR A 70 5.65 7.62 4.72
CA THR A 70 5.06 6.74 5.73
C THR A 70 4.17 5.69 5.08
N ALA A 71 3.32 6.06 4.12
CA ALA A 71 2.50 5.13 3.36
C ALA A 71 3.36 4.09 2.60
N ALA A 72 4.46 4.52 1.99
CA ALA A 72 5.40 3.62 1.32
C ALA A 72 6.08 2.65 2.30
N ILE A 73 6.52 3.14 3.47
CA ILE A 73 7.11 2.30 4.53
C ILE A 73 6.09 1.28 5.04
N MET A 74 4.86 1.71 5.33
CA MET A 74 3.78 0.82 5.77
C MET A 74 3.45 -0.22 4.70
N GLY A 75 3.53 0.15 3.42
CA GLY A 75 3.44 -0.78 2.29
C GLY A 75 4.50 -1.87 2.32
N ILE A 76 5.76 -1.49 2.50
CA ILE A 76 6.88 -2.44 2.62
C ILE A 76 6.67 -3.37 3.83
N VAL A 77 6.24 -2.81 4.97
CA VAL A 77 5.91 -3.61 6.17
C VAL A 77 4.78 -4.59 5.89
N ALA A 78 3.72 -4.16 5.19
CA ALA A 78 2.62 -5.04 4.82
C ALA A 78 3.07 -6.19 3.91
N ILE A 79 3.92 -5.91 2.91
CA ILE A 79 4.51 -6.95 2.04
C ILE A 79 5.35 -7.93 2.87
N ALA A 80 6.14 -7.45 3.81
CA ALA A 80 6.92 -8.31 4.71
C ALA A 80 6.01 -9.19 5.58
N LEU A 81 4.92 -8.64 6.12
CA LEU A 81 3.93 -9.40 6.89
C LEU A 81 3.21 -10.44 6.04
N PHE A 82 2.87 -10.12 4.78
CA PHE A 82 2.33 -11.10 3.84
C PHE A 82 3.32 -12.24 3.57
N ALA A 83 4.60 -11.91 3.33
CA ALA A 83 5.64 -12.91 3.12
C ALA A 83 5.80 -13.83 4.34
N ILE A 84 5.81 -13.26 5.56
CA ILE A 84 5.88 -14.04 6.80
C ILE A 84 4.65 -14.94 6.95
N GLY A 85 3.46 -14.43 6.62
CA GLY A 85 2.22 -15.20 6.70
C GLY A 85 2.15 -16.36 5.73
N ASP A 86 2.65 -16.16 4.50
CA ASP A 86 2.74 -17.23 3.50
C ASP A 86 3.80 -18.27 3.91
N LEU A 87 5.00 -17.85 4.33
CA LEU A 87 6.07 -18.75 4.76
C LEU A 87 5.70 -19.58 6.00
N ALA A 88 5.04 -18.96 6.97
CA ALA A 88 4.59 -19.64 8.19
C ALA A 88 3.23 -20.33 8.03
N GLN A 89 2.62 -20.28 6.84
CA GLN A 89 1.29 -20.85 6.54
C GLN A 89 0.18 -20.36 7.49
N ILE A 90 0.28 -19.11 7.95
CA ILE A 90 -0.70 -18.50 8.86
C ILE A 90 -1.81 -17.86 8.03
N THR A 91 -2.72 -18.69 7.54
CA THR A 91 -3.81 -18.30 6.63
C THR A 91 -4.66 -17.17 7.20
N VAL A 92 -4.96 -17.20 8.50
CA VAL A 92 -5.76 -16.17 9.19
C VAL A 92 -5.10 -14.80 9.08
N MET A 93 -3.78 -14.73 9.25
CA MET A 93 -3.04 -13.46 9.16
C MET A 93 -3.07 -12.90 7.74
N VAL A 94 -2.86 -13.75 6.73
CA VAL A 94 -2.91 -13.35 5.32
C VAL A 94 -4.29 -12.78 4.97
N TYR A 95 -5.38 -13.47 5.33
CA TYR A 95 -6.73 -12.96 5.08
C TYR A 95 -7.05 -11.69 5.88
N ALA A 96 -6.58 -11.58 7.12
CA ALA A 96 -6.73 -10.36 7.90
C ALA A 96 -6.04 -9.17 7.20
N LEU A 97 -4.81 -9.35 6.68
CA LEU A 97 -4.09 -8.32 5.94
C LEU A 97 -4.76 -7.96 4.61
N ARG A 98 -5.34 -8.93 3.89
CA ARG A 98 -6.09 -8.70 2.64
C ARG A 98 -7.28 -7.77 2.83
N VAL A 99 -7.90 -7.77 4.01
CA VAL A 99 -9.00 -6.88 4.34
C VAL A 99 -8.48 -5.57 4.93
N LEU A 100 -7.52 -5.66 5.85
CA LEU A 100 -7.01 -4.51 6.61
C LEU A 100 -6.29 -3.50 5.72
N VAL A 101 -5.45 -3.96 4.78
CA VAL A 101 -4.65 -3.06 3.92
C VAL A 101 -5.54 -2.17 3.04
N PRO A 102 -6.51 -2.70 2.27
CA PRO A 102 -7.47 -1.87 1.54
C PRO A 102 -8.32 -0.99 2.45
N PHE A 103 -8.74 -1.52 3.61
CA PHE A 103 -9.54 -0.76 4.57
C PHE A 103 -8.80 0.49 5.06
N LEU A 104 -7.52 0.36 5.46
CA LEU A 104 -6.71 1.51 5.89
C LEU A 104 -6.49 2.53 4.77
N ALA A 105 -6.30 2.06 3.52
CA ALA A 105 -6.22 2.96 2.37
C ALA A 105 -7.52 3.73 2.14
N LEU A 106 -8.67 3.07 2.22
CA LEU A 106 -10.00 3.69 2.11
C LEU A 106 -10.31 4.66 3.26
N MET A 107 -9.77 4.42 4.44
CA MET A 107 -9.92 5.33 5.58
C MET A 107 -9.03 6.57 5.49
N THR A 108 -8.00 6.57 4.64
CA THR A 108 -7.11 7.72 4.45
C THR A 108 -7.85 9.02 4.06
N PRO A 109 -8.77 9.04 3.07
CA PRO A 109 -9.61 10.21 2.80
C PRO A 109 -10.51 10.59 3.98
N VAL A 110 -11.04 9.61 4.72
CA VAL A 110 -11.91 9.86 5.89
C VAL A 110 -11.13 10.57 6.99
N TYR A 111 -9.91 10.15 7.28
CA TYR A 111 -9.04 10.81 8.27
C TYR A 111 -8.65 12.23 7.86
N LYS A 112 -8.46 12.47 6.56
CA LYS A 112 -8.25 13.82 6.03
C LYS A 112 -9.46 14.72 6.27
N LEU A 113 -10.68 14.21 6.05
CA LEU A 113 -11.92 14.96 6.25
C LEU A 113 -12.19 15.26 7.72
N LEU A 114 -11.92 14.29 8.60
CA LEU A 114 -12.15 14.42 10.05
C LEU A 114 -11.05 15.20 10.79
N SER A 115 -10.00 15.66 10.09
CA SER A 115 -8.81 16.29 10.71
C SER A 115 -8.10 15.42 11.76
N PHE A 116 -8.39 14.12 11.83
CA PHE A 116 -7.71 13.17 12.69
C PHE A 116 -6.37 12.79 12.04
N ARG A 117 -5.26 13.27 12.61
CA ARG A 117 -3.91 12.91 12.15
C ARG A 117 -3.51 11.56 12.73
N VAL A 118 -3.88 10.46 12.07
CA VAL A 118 -3.38 9.11 12.44
C VAL A 118 -1.90 8.93 12.02
N PHE A 119 -1.39 9.76 11.10
CA PHE A 119 0.00 9.76 10.63
C PHE A 119 0.83 10.96 11.13
N ALA A 120 0.56 11.45 12.35
CA ALA A 120 1.34 12.52 12.99
C ALA A 120 2.79 12.09 13.31
#